data_AF-A0A2V8TNZ0-F1
#
_entry.id   AF-A0A2V8TNZ0-F1
#
_cell.length_a   1.000
_cell.length_b   1.000
_cell.length_c   1.000
_cell.angle_alpha   90.00
_cell.angle_beta   90.00
_cell.angle_gamma   90.00
#
_symmetry.space_group_name_H-M   'P 1'
#
loop_
_entity.id
_entity.type
_entity.pdbx_description
1 polymer ?
#
loop_
_entity_poly.entity_id
_entity_poly.type
_entity_poly.pdbx_seq_one_letter_code
_entity_poly.pdbx_strand_id
1 'polypeptide(L)'
;MVRAADDRDLLLSSVIARGSEGHIPLESPVRSPGDVLAVVAGIDAFPAPCATPLVLLLARSEEPLPPVLGQALATLGARPAPDPERMAVTRDGRFAVHYPGAPRTSGLLSTDRDGNGLPDLVDRVSEALAASRSYLTGRLGYPPPTPDGERLDVFLIDLGHGLEGYAVPRAEAQAPFVVLDGGLAADRVMSATLHQVAHLTLLSMVARAPRWWAEATASYLTLGATGDLKAHEAALRLRVQSPGRGLADDSLLLMEGALLWPLFLAERSGDPNIVRHVWLEMATQGLEAPAATDLVLRRYGQTLADAHREFVAWNQFTGDRDDGQHYSLGRSLPTAALSAAGPQVPFQIETPDPIEPLGSAAYRLPGDGRRGTLDFEVSAEGGRPAADLLIFYHGGTGQPLLVPVV
;
A
#
# COMPACT_ATOMS: atom_id res chain seq x y z
N MET A 1 -7.42 8.03 23.66
CA MET A 1 -6.29 7.15 23.98
C MET A 1 -6.00 6.29 22.75
N VAL A 2 -5.41 6.88 21.72
CA VAL A 2 -5.14 6.27 20.39
C VAL A 2 -3.64 6.06 20.14
N ARG A 3 -2.78 6.61 21.01
CA ARG A 3 -1.31 6.54 20.92
C ARG A 3 -0.70 5.13 20.87
N ALA A 4 -1.43 4.07 21.22
CA ALA A 4 -0.86 2.72 21.27
C ALA A 4 -0.70 2.04 19.90
N ALA A 5 -1.33 2.56 18.83
CA ALA A 5 -1.23 1.99 17.48
C ALA A 5 -0.09 2.60 16.64
N ASP A 6 0.24 3.88 16.84
CA ASP A 6 1.35 4.56 16.15
C ASP A 6 2.73 4.02 16.56
N ASP A 7 2.88 3.52 17.81
CA ASP A 7 4.15 2.99 18.33
C ASP A 7 4.62 1.69 17.66
N ARG A 8 3.88 1.14 16.69
CA ARG A 8 4.22 -0.12 16.01
C ARG A 8 4.41 -0.01 14.50
N ASP A 9 4.28 1.18 13.92
CA ASP A 9 4.47 1.37 12.48
C ASP A 9 5.85 1.97 12.14
N LEU A 10 6.26 1.87 10.88
CA LEU A 10 7.54 2.38 10.40
C LEU A 10 7.33 3.58 9.49
N LEU A 11 7.73 4.77 9.97
CA LEU A 11 7.81 5.99 9.16
C LEU A 11 9.11 5.99 8.35
N LEU A 12 9.01 6.14 7.03
CA LEU A 12 10.19 6.16 6.16
C LEU A 12 11.12 7.34 6.45
N SER A 13 10.58 8.51 6.82
CA SER A 13 11.38 9.68 7.24
C SER A 13 12.27 9.40 8.46
N SER A 14 11.82 8.56 9.39
CA SER A 14 12.60 8.19 10.59
C SER A 14 13.85 7.38 10.26
N VAL A 15 13.83 6.63 9.16
CA VAL A 15 14.98 5.85 8.68
C VAL A 15 16.10 6.77 8.20
N ILE A 16 15.76 7.82 7.44
CA ILE A 16 16.75 8.81 6.97
C ILE A 16 17.36 9.55 8.16
N ALA A 17 16.53 9.98 9.11
CA ALA A 17 17.00 10.66 10.32
C ALA A 17 18.01 9.81 11.10
N ARG A 18 17.69 8.52 11.36
CA ARG A 18 18.59 7.59 12.06
C ARG A 18 19.91 7.34 11.32
N GLY A 19 19.86 7.27 9.98
CA GLY A 19 21.06 7.13 9.15
C GLY A 19 21.99 8.33 9.26
N SER A 20 21.44 9.55 9.30
CA SER A 20 22.19 10.79 9.45
C SER A 20 22.83 10.95 10.83
N GLU A 21 22.21 10.39 11.87
CA GLU A 21 22.74 10.41 13.24
C GLU A 21 23.82 9.34 13.51
N GLY A 22 24.07 8.43 12.55
CA GLY A 22 25.04 7.34 12.71
C GLY A 22 24.56 6.17 13.57
N HIS A 23 23.25 6.05 13.81
CA HIS A 23 22.65 5.04 14.70
C HIS A 23 22.34 3.69 14.02
N ILE A 24 22.99 3.37 12.89
CA ILE A 24 22.74 2.12 12.14
C ILE A 24 23.97 1.21 12.18
N PRO A 25 23.96 0.13 12.99
CA PRO A 25 25.09 -0.77 13.11
C PRO A 25 25.11 -1.80 11.96
N LEU A 26 25.66 -1.46 10.80
CA LEU A 26 25.81 -2.38 9.65
C LEU A 26 27.13 -3.20 9.63
N GLU A 27 27.97 -3.11 10.67
CA GLU A 27 29.37 -3.59 10.67
C GLU A 27 29.59 -5.12 10.57
N SER A 28 28.56 -5.93 10.29
CA SER A 28 28.73 -7.38 10.12
C SER A 28 28.94 -7.76 8.65
N PRO A 29 29.97 -8.55 8.30
CA PRO A 29 30.39 -8.77 6.90
C PRO A 29 29.47 -9.67 6.07
N VAL A 30 28.48 -10.34 6.67
CA VAL A 30 27.47 -11.12 5.93
C VAL A 30 26.11 -10.92 6.59
N ARG A 31 25.22 -10.18 5.94
CA ARG A 31 23.82 -10.02 6.34
C ARG A 31 22.93 -10.44 5.20
N SER A 32 21.87 -11.18 5.49
CA SER A 32 20.81 -11.40 4.51
C SER A 32 20.17 -10.06 4.13
N PRO A 33 19.54 -9.93 2.95
CA PRO A 33 18.78 -8.72 2.63
C PRO A 33 17.74 -8.37 3.68
N GLY A 34 17.11 -9.38 4.29
CA GLY A 34 16.19 -9.23 5.42
C GLY A 34 16.83 -8.56 6.64
N ASP A 35 17.99 -9.06 7.09
CA ASP A 35 18.74 -8.48 8.21
C ASP A 35 19.15 -7.02 7.92
N VAL A 36 19.53 -6.72 6.67
CA VAL A 36 19.87 -5.35 6.26
C VAL A 36 18.65 -4.44 6.37
N LEU A 37 17.49 -4.88 5.85
CA LEU A 37 16.24 -4.13 5.95
C LEU A 37 15.85 -3.88 7.42
N ALA A 38 15.88 -4.92 8.26
CA ALA A 38 15.55 -4.82 9.68
C ALA A 38 16.45 -3.83 10.43
N VAL A 39 17.76 -3.88 10.19
CA VAL A 39 18.71 -2.97 10.84
C VAL A 39 18.53 -1.53 10.37
N VAL A 40 18.33 -1.32 9.07
CA VAL A 40 18.06 0.01 8.50
C VAL A 40 16.77 0.57 9.09
N ALA A 41 15.70 -0.22 9.14
CA ALA A 41 14.43 0.15 9.73
C ALA A 41 14.51 0.32 11.26
N GLY A 42 15.45 -0.36 11.92
CA GLY A 42 15.61 -0.33 13.39
C GLY A 42 14.54 -1.12 14.12
N ILE A 43 14.06 -2.19 13.50
CA ILE A 43 12.95 -3.00 13.99
C ILE A 43 13.29 -4.49 13.87
N ASP A 44 12.73 -5.30 14.76
CA ASP A 44 12.90 -6.76 14.72
C ASP A 44 11.87 -7.46 13.82
N ALA A 45 10.72 -6.82 13.62
CA ALA A 45 9.65 -7.31 12.76
C ALA A 45 8.99 -6.13 12.05
N PHE A 46 8.76 -6.30 10.75
CA PHE A 46 8.09 -5.30 9.93
C PHE A 46 6.59 -5.28 10.22
N PRO A 47 5.98 -4.08 10.25
CA PRO A 47 4.54 -3.95 10.44
C PRO A 47 3.74 -4.34 9.20
N ALA A 48 4.35 -4.19 8.01
CA ALA A 48 3.78 -4.57 6.73
C ALA A 48 4.71 -5.59 6.03
N PRO A 49 4.17 -6.56 5.28
CA PRO A 49 4.96 -7.63 4.68
C PRO A 49 5.83 -7.17 3.50
N CYS A 50 5.56 -6.00 2.90
CA CYS A 50 6.26 -5.47 1.75
C CYS A 50 7.37 -4.48 2.16
N ALA A 51 8.61 -4.77 1.77
CA ALA A 51 9.74 -3.86 1.98
C ALA A 51 10.05 -2.94 0.77
N THR A 52 9.28 -3.03 -0.32
CA THR A 52 9.49 -2.21 -1.52
C THR A 52 9.52 -0.71 -1.21
N PRO A 53 8.63 -0.12 -0.38
CA PRO A 53 8.70 1.31 -0.07
C PRO A 53 10.04 1.74 0.55
N LEU A 54 10.64 0.90 1.40
CA LEU A 54 11.95 1.16 2.00
C LEU A 54 13.08 1.06 0.97
N VAL A 55 13.04 0.06 0.08
CA VAL A 55 14.01 -0.05 -1.02
C VAL A 55 13.92 1.17 -1.94
N LEU A 56 12.71 1.63 -2.26
CA LEU A 56 12.49 2.83 -3.09
C LEU A 56 12.92 4.11 -2.40
N LEU A 57 12.78 4.22 -1.07
CA LEU A 57 13.29 5.36 -0.30
C LEU A 57 14.80 5.51 -0.52
N LEU A 58 15.55 4.41 -0.39
CA LEU A 58 17.00 4.41 -0.54
C LEU A 58 17.39 4.63 -2.02
N ALA A 59 16.78 3.88 -2.94
CA ALA A 59 17.16 3.91 -4.36
C ALA A 59 16.83 5.23 -5.07
N ARG A 60 15.90 6.03 -4.54
CA ARG A 60 15.41 7.27 -5.16
C ARG A 60 15.59 8.50 -4.27
N SER A 61 16.58 8.48 -3.37
CA SER A 61 16.88 9.62 -2.52
C SER A 61 17.24 10.85 -3.37
N GLU A 62 16.60 11.98 -3.08
CA GLU A 62 16.90 13.26 -3.75
C GLU A 62 18.18 13.90 -3.18
N GLU A 63 18.49 13.58 -1.93
CA GLU A 63 19.72 13.99 -1.25
C GLU A 63 20.74 12.83 -1.25
N PRO A 64 22.05 13.14 -1.18
CA PRO A 64 23.07 12.10 -0.99
C PRO A 64 22.77 11.27 0.26
N LEU A 65 22.67 9.95 0.10
CA LEU A 65 22.46 9.07 1.24
C LEU A 65 23.65 9.13 2.21
N PRO A 66 23.39 9.10 3.53
CA PRO A 66 24.41 8.76 4.51
C PRO A 66 25.18 7.50 4.08
N PRO A 67 26.52 7.43 4.25
CA PRO A 67 27.33 6.32 3.75
C PRO A 67 26.82 4.93 4.16
N VAL A 68 26.32 4.81 5.39
CA VAL A 68 25.73 3.57 5.92
C VAL A 68 24.48 3.14 5.14
N LEU A 69 23.61 4.08 4.77
CA LEU A 69 22.44 3.82 3.95
C LEU A 69 22.81 3.50 2.49
N GLY A 70 23.91 4.09 1.99
CA GLY A 70 24.48 3.72 0.70
C GLY A 70 24.99 2.27 0.65
N GLN A 71 25.62 1.79 1.73
CA GLN A 71 26.03 0.37 1.84
C GLN A 71 24.83 -0.57 1.90
N ALA A 72 23.78 -0.20 2.64
CA ALA A 72 22.53 -0.95 2.65
C ALA A 72 21.92 -1.03 1.25
N LEU A 73 21.80 0.10 0.55
CA LEU A 73 21.29 0.12 -0.82
C LEU A 73 22.11 -0.75 -1.77
N ALA A 74 23.44 -0.71 -1.68
CA ALA A 74 24.30 -1.56 -2.49
C ALA A 74 24.02 -3.05 -2.26
N THR A 75 23.73 -3.45 -1.02
CA THR A 75 23.39 -4.83 -0.67
C THR A 75 21.99 -5.22 -1.17
N LEU A 76 20.99 -4.36 -0.94
CA LEU A 76 19.60 -4.61 -1.32
C LEU A 76 19.38 -4.57 -2.83
N GLY A 77 20.11 -3.69 -3.50
CA GLY A 77 20.13 -3.54 -4.94
C GLY A 77 20.97 -4.60 -5.64
N ALA A 78 21.93 -5.25 -4.98
CA ALA A 78 22.67 -6.35 -5.59
C ALA A 78 21.75 -7.55 -5.88
N ARG A 79 21.95 -8.20 -7.03
CA ARG A 79 21.28 -9.47 -7.32
C ARG A 79 21.71 -10.50 -6.27
N PRO A 80 20.78 -11.10 -5.50
CA PRO A 80 21.13 -12.15 -4.56
C PRO A 80 21.78 -13.33 -5.28
N ALA A 81 22.72 -14.01 -4.62
CA ALA A 81 23.36 -15.21 -5.13
C ALA A 81 23.15 -16.35 -4.11
N PRO A 82 22.06 -17.13 -4.22
CA PRO A 82 21.90 -18.36 -3.43
C PRO A 82 23.08 -19.31 -3.68
N ASP A 83 23.57 -20.02 -2.65
CA ASP A 83 24.71 -20.95 -2.80
C ASP A 83 24.39 -22.35 -2.23
N PRO A 84 24.45 -23.43 -3.03
CA PRO A 84 24.59 -23.41 -4.49
C PRO A 84 23.33 -22.87 -5.17
N GLU A 85 23.46 -22.09 -6.24
CA GLU A 85 22.31 -21.54 -6.97
C GLU A 85 21.66 -22.61 -7.85
N ARG A 86 20.33 -22.71 -7.80
CA ARG A 86 19.51 -23.41 -8.78
C ARG A 86 18.52 -22.43 -9.40
N MET A 87 18.15 -22.69 -10.66
CA MET A 87 17.21 -21.89 -11.43
C MET A 87 16.11 -22.77 -12.00
N ALA A 88 14.85 -22.32 -11.91
CA ALA A 88 13.72 -22.83 -12.67
C ALA A 88 13.15 -21.72 -13.55
N VAL A 89 12.67 -22.06 -14.74
CA VAL A 89 12.07 -21.10 -15.68
C VAL A 89 10.59 -21.41 -15.81
N THR A 90 9.74 -20.38 -15.75
CA THR A 90 8.29 -20.57 -15.94
C THR A 90 7.97 -21.13 -17.33
N ARG A 91 6.85 -21.85 -17.46
CA ARG A 91 6.44 -22.47 -18.74
C ARG A 91 6.30 -21.48 -19.90
N ASP A 92 5.92 -20.24 -19.61
CA ASP A 92 5.81 -19.16 -20.60
C ASP A 92 7.15 -18.48 -20.92
N GLY A 93 8.23 -18.88 -20.24
CA GLY A 93 9.58 -18.38 -20.43
C GLY A 93 9.79 -16.93 -19.99
N ARG A 94 8.86 -16.35 -19.21
CA ARG A 94 8.87 -14.94 -18.81
C ARG A 94 9.53 -14.68 -17.46
N PHE A 95 9.69 -15.69 -16.63
CA PHE A 95 10.32 -15.56 -15.32
C PHE A 95 11.39 -16.62 -15.08
N ALA A 96 12.43 -16.25 -14.34
CA ALA A 96 13.45 -17.16 -13.83
C ALA A 96 13.43 -17.10 -12.30
N VAL A 97 13.13 -18.23 -11.66
CA VAL A 97 13.08 -18.40 -10.20
C VAL A 97 14.41 -18.98 -9.74
N HIS A 98 15.17 -18.20 -8.97
CA HIS A 98 16.47 -18.57 -8.40
C HIS A 98 16.30 -18.96 -6.93
N TYR A 99 16.88 -20.09 -6.53
CA TYR A 99 16.69 -20.65 -5.20
C TYR A 99 17.93 -21.44 -4.73
N PRO A 100 18.15 -21.60 -3.41
CA PRO A 100 19.26 -22.39 -2.89
C PRO A 100 19.06 -23.89 -3.18
N GLY A 101 20.11 -24.56 -3.66
CA GLY A 101 20.10 -25.99 -3.98
C GLY A 101 20.21 -26.91 -2.76
N ALA A 102 20.60 -26.37 -1.61
CA ALA A 102 20.52 -27.03 -0.31
C ALA A 102 19.70 -26.14 0.63
N PRO A 103 18.40 -26.43 0.83
CA PRO A 103 17.54 -25.59 1.65
C PRO A 103 18.06 -25.59 3.09
N ARG A 104 18.38 -24.40 3.61
CA ARG A 104 18.80 -24.21 5.01
C ARG A 104 17.62 -24.07 5.97
N THR A 105 16.41 -23.96 5.42
CA THR A 105 15.17 -23.66 6.14
C THR A 105 14.18 -24.82 6.02
N SER A 106 13.40 -25.03 7.09
CA SER A 106 12.20 -25.87 7.05
C SER A 106 11.09 -25.18 6.24
N GLY A 107 10.18 -25.95 5.64
CA GLY A 107 9.02 -25.41 4.91
C GLY A 107 8.97 -25.86 3.45
N LEU A 108 8.25 -25.11 2.62
CA LEU A 108 7.97 -25.50 1.23
C LEU A 108 9.22 -25.55 0.34
N LEU A 109 10.30 -24.85 0.72
CA LEU A 109 11.57 -24.86 0.01
C LEU A 109 12.41 -26.12 0.29
N SER A 110 12.11 -26.86 1.36
CA SER A 110 12.75 -28.14 1.70
C SER A 110 11.93 -29.38 1.31
N THR A 111 10.75 -29.19 0.70
CA THR A 111 9.87 -30.28 0.29
C THR A 111 9.70 -30.33 -1.22
N ASP A 112 9.73 -31.52 -1.79
CA ASP A 112 9.33 -31.83 -3.18
C ASP A 112 8.35 -33.01 -3.06
N ARG A 113 7.06 -32.70 -2.94
CA ARG A 113 6.03 -33.72 -2.62
C ARG A 113 5.56 -34.50 -3.84
N ASP A 114 5.64 -33.92 -5.04
CA ASP A 114 5.24 -34.59 -6.27
C ASP A 114 6.42 -35.29 -6.97
N GLY A 115 7.64 -35.10 -6.48
CA GLY A 115 8.86 -35.78 -6.95
C GLY A 115 9.34 -35.25 -8.30
N ASN A 116 8.99 -34.02 -8.65
CA ASN A 116 9.30 -33.44 -9.95
C ASN A 116 10.74 -32.87 -10.05
N GLY A 117 11.48 -32.86 -8.93
CA GLY A 117 12.85 -32.37 -8.83
C GLY A 117 12.97 -30.88 -8.49
N LEU A 118 11.86 -30.19 -8.29
CA LEU A 118 11.75 -28.80 -7.83
C LEU A 118 11.13 -28.77 -6.42
N PRO A 119 11.56 -27.86 -5.54
CA PRO A 119 10.84 -27.64 -4.30
C PRO A 119 9.41 -27.13 -4.55
N ASP A 120 8.45 -27.54 -3.72
CA ASP A 120 7.05 -27.13 -3.78
C ASP A 120 6.88 -25.60 -3.80
N LEU A 121 7.75 -24.86 -3.11
CA LEU A 121 7.72 -23.39 -3.14
C LEU A 121 8.03 -22.85 -4.55
N VAL A 122 9.01 -23.45 -5.24
CA VAL A 122 9.42 -23.04 -6.59
C VAL A 122 8.28 -23.29 -7.59
N ASP A 123 7.57 -24.41 -7.47
CA ASP A 123 6.39 -24.69 -8.30
C ASP A 123 5.29 -23.67 -8.05
N ARG A 124 4.94 -23.43 -6.79
CA ARG A 124 3.88 -22.48 -6.41
C ARG A 124 4.20 -21.05 -6.83
N VAL A 125 5.44 -20.62 -6.65
CA VAL A 125 5.88 -19.30 -7.11
C VAL A 125 5.82 -19.22 -8.64
N SER A 126 6.25 -20.26 -9.35
CA SER A 126 6.18 -20.31 -10.81
C SER A 126 4.74 -20.21 -11.33
N GLU A 127 3.79 -20.88 -10.69
CA GLU A 127 2.36 -20.78 -11.00
C GLU A 127 1.80 -19.39 -10.65
N ALA A 128 2.15 -18.86 -9.48
CA ALA A 128 1.73 -17.53 -9.03
C ALA A 128 2.26 -16.41 -9.95
N LEU A 129 3.48 -16.53 -10.50
CA LEU A 129 4.04 -15.58 -11.46
C LEU A 129 3.24 -15.58 -12.77
N ALA A 130 2.93 -16.77 -13.31
CA ALA A 130 2.12 -16.90 -14.51
C ALA A 130 0.69 -16.35 -14.28
N ALA A 131 0.07 -16.65 -13.14
CA ALA A 131 -1.23 -16.14 -12.75
C ALA A 131 -1.22 -14.60 -12.59
N SER A 132 -0.19 -14.06 -11.95
CA SER A 132 -0.01 -12.62 -11.75
C SER A 132 0.09 -11.88 -13.08
N ARG A 133 0.89 -12.39 -14.02
CA ARG A 133 0.99 -11.83 -15.38
C ARG A 133 -0.34 -11.93 -16.14
N SER A 134 -1.02 -13.07 -16.06
CA SER A 134 -2.33 -13.25 -16.70
C SER A 134 -3.36 -12.26 -16.14
N TYR A 135 -3.33 -12.01 -14.83
CA TYR A 135 -4.23 -11.07 -14.17
C TYR A 135 -3.90 -9.61 -14.54
N LEU A 136 -2.67 -9.16 -14.28
CA LEU A 136 -2.26 -7.77 -14.48
C LEU A 136 -2.29 -7.37 -15.96
N THR A 137 -1.66 -8.16 -16.83
CA THR A 137 -1.55 -7.83 -18.25
C THR A 137 -2.74 -8.34 -19.05
N GLY A 138 -3.10 -9.61 -18.87
CA GLY A 138 -4.15 -10.24 -19.69
C GLY A 138 -5.56 -9.72 -19.37
N ARG A 139 -5.90 -9.60 -18.08
CA ARG A 139 -7.24 -9.20 -17.64
C ARG A 139 -7.38 -7.69 -17.44
N LEU A 140 -6.42 -7.07 -16.78
CA LEU A 140 -6.51 -5.65 -16.41
C LEU A 140 -5.83 -4.70 -17.41
N GLY A 141 -5.03 -5.21 -18.34
CA GLY A 141 -4.39 -4.40 -19.39
C GLY A 141 -3.26 -3.49 -18.90
N TYR A 142 -2.63 -3.81 -17.77
CA TYR A 142 -1.36 -3.19 -17.37
C TYR A 142 -0.20 -3.72 -18.25
N PRO A 143 0.87 -2.96 -18.47
CA PRO A 143 2.03 -3.48 -19.19
C PRO A 143 2.69 -4.64 -18.41
N PRO A 144 3.50 -5.47 -19.08
CA PRO A 144 4.33 -6.45 -18.38
C PRO A 144 5.39 -5.75 -17.51
N PRO A 145 5.86 -6.38 -16.41
CA PRO A 145 6.89 -5.82 -15.52
C PRO A 145 8.26 -5.67 -16.18
N THR A 146 8.51 -6.41 -17.27
CA THR A 146 9.71 -6.31 -18.10
C THR A 146 9.33 -6.13 -19.57
N PRO A 147 10.18 -5.50 -20.39
CA PRO A 147 9.99 -5.42 -21.84
C PRO A 147 9.86 -6.79 -22.48
N ASP A 148 9.24 -6.83 -23.67
CA ASP A 148 9.13 -8.06 -24.42
C ASP A 148 10.49 -8.66 -24.78
N GLY A 149 10.61 -9.98 -24.57
CA GLY A 149 11.85 -10.72 -24.79
C GLY A 149 12.78 -10.77 -23.58
N GLU A 150 12.55 -9.97 -22.53
CA GLU A 150 13.28 -10.06 -21.27
C GLU A 150 12.56 -10.95 -20.25
N ARG A 151 13.35 -11.64 -19.43
CA ARG A 151 12.87 -12.40 -18.27
C ARG A 151 12.97 -11.55 -17.01
N LEU A 152 11.99 -11.67 -16.13
CA LEU A 152 12.10 -11.16 -14.78
C LEU A 152 12.76 -12.21 -13.88
N ASP A 153 13.84 -11.83 -13.22
CA ASP A 153 14.49 -12.64 -12.20
C ASP A 153 13.74 -12.51 -10.86
N VAL A 154 13.48 -13.66 -10.23
CA VAL A 154 12.79 -13.78 -8.94
C VAL A 154 13.65 -14.64 -8.02
N PHE A 155 14.11 -14.08 -6.92
CA PHE A 155 15.00 -14.76 -5.98
C PHE A 155 14.23 -15.21 -4.73
N LEU A 156 14.38 -16.47 -4.35
CA LEU A 156 13.85 -17.01 -3.09
C LEU A 156 14.96 -17.00 -2.04
N ILE A 157 14.87 -16.06 -1.09
CA ILE A 157 15.87 -15.81 -0.06
C ILE A 157 15.16 -15.77 1.29
N ASP A 158 15.77 -16.31 2.34
CA ASP A 158 15.25 -16.15 3.71
C ASP A 158 15.37 -14.67 4.12
N LEU A 159 14.24 -13.98 4.22
CA LEU A 159 14.15 -12.57 4.60
C LEU A 159 13.84 -12.42 6.10
N GLY A 160 13.13 -13.37 6.70
CA GLY A 160 12.72 -13.27 8.10
C GLY A 160 11.93 -11.98 8.39
N HIS A 161 11.92 -11.57 9.68
CA HIS A 161 11.37 -10.29 10.14
C HIS A 161 9.90 -9.99 9.73
N GLY A 162 9.11 -11.01 9.39
CA GLY A 162 7.74 -10.85 8.90
C GLY A 162 7.62 -10.31 7.47
N LEU A 163 8.74 -10.25 6.73
CA LEU A 163 8.76 -9.82 5.34
C LEU A 163 8.31 -10.95 4.41
N GLU A 164 7.54 -10.60 3.38
CA GLU A 164 7.17 -11.51 2.29
C GLU A 164 7.97 -11.26 1.02
N GLY A 165 8.48 -10.03 0.82
CA GLY A 165 9.32 -9.70 -0.32
C GLY A 165 9.56 -8.21 -0.53
N TYR A 166 10.35 -7.92 -1.55
CA TYR A 166 10.56 -6.58 -2.10
C TYR A 166 10.89 -6.63 -3.59
N ALA A 167 10.60 -5.54 -4.28
CA ALA A 167 10.90 -5.34 -5.69
C ALA A 167 12.02 -4.32 -5.88
N VAL A 168 12.97 -4.63 -6.76
CA VAL A 168 14.02 -3.71 -7.20
C VAL A 168 13.69 -3.25 -8.63
N PRO A 169 13.29 -1.98 -8.81
CA PRO A 169 12.94 -1.47 -10.14
C PRO A 169 14.16 -1.37 -11.05
N ARG A 170 13.91 -1.23 -12.35
CA ARG A 170 14.97 -1.03 -13.34
C ARG A 170 15.77 0.24 -13.02
N ALA A 171 17.09 0.13 -13.11
CA ALA A 171 18.02 1.25 -13.13
C ALA A 171 18.89 1.17 -14.40
N GLU A 172 19.60 2.25 -14.76
CA GLU A 172 20.36 2.33 -16.02
C GLU A 172 21.29 1.13 -16.26
N ALA A 173 21.96 0.65 -15.22
CA ALA A 173 22.91 -0.46 -15.28
C ALA A 173 22.34 -1.79 -14.76
N GLN A 174 21.05 -1.86 -14.41
CA GLN A 174 20.48 -3.00 -13.71
C GLN A 174 19.06 -3.33 -14.15
N ALA A 175 18.89 -4.55 -14.67
CA ALA A 175 17.58 -5.12 -14.93
C ALA A 175 16.80 -5.31 -13.61
N PRO A 176 15.47 -5.11 -13.63
CA PRO A 176 14.65 -5.25 -12.44
C PRO A 176 14.62 -6.70 -11.97
N PHE A 177 14.36 -6.90 -10.67
CA PHE A 177 14.18 -8.22 -10.09
C PHE A 177 13.27 -8.15 -8.86
N VAL A 178 12.77 -9.32 -8.45
CA VAL A 178 11.99 -9.49 -7.22
C VAL A 178 12.76 -10.39 -6.27
N VAL A 179 12.68 -10.08 -4.97
CA VAL A 179 13.07 -11.01 -3.91
C VAL A 179 11.81 -11.38 -3.13
N LEU A 180 11.57 -12.67 -2.98
CA LEU A 180 10.51 -13.24 -2.16
C LEU A 180 11.12 -14.01 -1.00
N ASP A 181 10.42 -14.02 0.12
CA ASP A 181 10.82 -14.80 1.28
C ASP A 181 10.79 -16.31 0.97
N GLY A 182 11.89 -17.00 1.28
CA GLY A 182 12.03 -18.45 1.09
C GLY A 182 11.22 -19.28 2.08
N GLY A 183 10.69 -18.65 3.14
CA GLY A 183 9.83 -19.23 4.16
C GLY A 183 8.33 -18.99 3.96
N LEU A 184 7.91 -18.46 2.80
CA LEU A 184 6.50 -18.17 2.51
C LEU A 184 5.59 -19.36 2.77
N ALA A 185 4.53 -19.12 3.54
CA ALA A 185 3.46 -20.08 3.74
C ALA A 185 2.63 -20.26 2.45
N ALA A 186 2.05 -21.46 2.28
CA ALA A 186 1.37 -21.86 1.05
C ALA A 186 0.24 -20.91 0.61
N ASP A 187 -0.49 -20.36 1.58
CA ASP A 187 -1.59 -19.41 1.41
C ASP A 187 -1.12 -17.98 1.11
N ARG A 188 0.15 -17.66 1.39
CA ARG A 188 0.74 -16.34 1.13
C ARG A 188 1.43 -16.23 -0.21
N VAL A 189 1.83 -17.35 -0.83
CA VAL A 189 2.62 -17.36 -2.09
C VAL A 189 1.99 -16.51 -3.19
N MET A 190 0.69 -16.67 -3.45
CA MET A 190 0.00 -15.91 -4.51
C MET A 190 -0.03 -14.41 -4.20
N SER A 191 -0.40 -14.04 -2.97
CA SER A 191 -0.49 -12.65 -2.53
C SER A 191 0.87 -11.95 -2.61
N ALA A 192 1.90 -12.54 -2.00
CA ALA A 192 3.25 -11.99 -1.97
C ALA A 192 3.83 -11.84 -3.38
N THR A 193 3.71 -12.88 -4.21
CA THR A 193 4.21 -12.87 -5.60
C THR A 193 3.53 -11.78 -6.42
N LEU A 194 2.20 -11.73 -6.40
CA LEU A 194 1.43 -10.73 -7.14
C LEU A 194 1.77 -9.31 -6.70
N HIS A 195 1.86 -9.07 -5.39
CA HIS A 195 2.15 -7.76 -4.84
C HIS A 195 3.51 -7.23 -5.34
N GLN A 196 4.57 -8.05 -5.30
CA GLN A 196 5.88 -7.62 -5.79
C GLN A 196 5.94 -7.45 -7.32
N VAL A 197 5.25 -8.30 -8.08
CA VAL A 197 5.13 -8.15 -9.54
C VAL A 197 4.31 -6.91 -9.92
N ALA A 198 3.29 -6.58 -9.12
CA ALA A 198 2.49 -5.37 -9.31
C ALA A 198 3.37 -4.12 -9.15
N HIS A 199 4.26 -4.05 -8.15
CA HIS A 199 5.21 -2.94 -8.06
C HIS A 199 6.04 -2.74 -9.32
N LEU A 200 6.66 -3.79 -9.85
CA LEU A 200 7.47 -3.66 -11.07
C LEU A 200 6.64 -3.27 -12.28
N THR A 201 5.41 -3.77 -12.37
CA THR A 201 4.45 -3.37 -13.40
C THR A 201 4.15 -1.87 -13.33
N LEU A 202 3.79 -1.36 -12.15
CA LEU A 202 3.45 0.05 -11.94
C LEU A 202 4.66 0.97 -12.14
N LEU A 203 5.83 0.57 -11.63
CA LEU A 203 7.06 1.35 -11.75
C LEU A 203 7.66 1.29 -13.17
N SER A 204 7.28 0.31 -14.00
CA SER A 204 7.59 0.33 -15.43
C SER A 204 6.83 1.42 -16.19
N MET A 205 5.63 1.79 -15.70
CA MET A 205 4.85 2.89 -16.26
C MET A 205 5.38 4.24 -15.81
N VAL A 206 5.67 4.37 -14.51
CA VAL A 206 6.14 5.63 -13.91
C VAL A 206 7.26 5.33 -12.92
N ALA A 207 8.49 5.42 -13.40
CA ALA A 207 9.68 5.08 -12.64
C ALA A 207 9.91 5.96 -11.39
N ARG A 208 9.26 7.12 -11.28
CA ARG A 208 9.34 8.00 -10.10
C ARG A 208 8.00 8.18 -9.38
N ALA A 209 7.06 7.25 -9.55
CA ALA A 209 5.77 7.33 -8.87
C ALA A 209 5.94 7.46 -7.34
N PRO A 210 5.08 8.24 -6.66
CA PRO A 210 5.08 8.33 -5.20
C PRO A 210 4.92 6.95 -4.55
N ARG A 211 5.72 6.69 -3.51
CA ARG A 211 5.73 5.39 -2.81
C ARG A 211 4.35 5.00 -2.30
N TRP A 212 3.63 5.93 -1.68
CA TRP A 212 2.28 5.70 -1.16
C TRP A 212 1.32 5.22 -2.25
N TRP A 213 1.40 5.81 -3.45
CA TRP A 213 0.49 5.46 -4.55
C TRP A 213 0.86 4.11 -5.17
N ALA A 214 2.15 3.81 -5.27
CA ALA A 214 2.64 2.51 -5.72
C ALA A 214 2.21 1.39 -4.77
N GLU A 215 2.35 1.59 -3.45
CA GLU A 215 1.96 0.63 -2.42
C GLU A 215 0.43 0.44 -2.34
N ALA A 216 -0.32 1.54 -2.31
CA ALA A 216 -1.78 1.51 -2.30
C ALA A 216 -2.34 0.77 -3.54
N THR A 217 -1.76 1.04 -4.72
CA THR A 217 -2.20 0.37 -5.96
C THR A 217 -1.80 -1.10 -5.98
N ALA A 218 -0.58 -1.45 -5.56
CA ALA A 218 -0.15 -2.85 -5.49
C ALA A 218 -1.03 -3.67 -4.53
N SER A 219 -1.37 -3.08 -3.38
CA SER A 219 -2.28 -3.67 -2.39
C SER A 219 -3.70 -3.82 -2.92
N TYR A 220 -4.24 -2.81 -3.60
CA TYR A 220 -5.54 -2.88 -4.27
C TYR A 220 -5.59 -3.98 -5.34
N LEU A 221 -4.56 -4.08 -6.19
CA LEU A 221 -4.47 -5.11 -7.22
C LEU A 221 -4.39 -6.50 -6.61
N THR A 222 -3.67 -6.63 -5.49
CA THR A 222 -3.53 -7.88 -4.73
C THR A 222 -4.88 -8.29 -4.15
N LEU A 223 -5.57 -7.39 -3.43
CA LEU A 223 -6.90 -7.62 -2.88
C LEU A 223 -7.90 -8.03 -3.98
N GLY A 224 -7.88 -7.35 -5.13
CA GLY A 224 -8.77 -7.67 -6.24
C GLY A 224 -8.54 -9.05 -6.86
N ALA A 225 -7.32 -9.60 -6.77
CA ALA A 225 -7.00 -10.92 -7.30
C ALA A 225 -7.24 -12.04 -6.29
N THR A 226 -6.91 -11.81 -5.02
CA THR A 226 -6.92 -12.85 -3.98
C THR A 226 -8.20 -12.84 -3.15
N GLY A 227 -8.88 -11.70 -3.04
CA GLY A 227 -9.98 -11.48 -2.11
C GLY A 227 -9.56 -11.54 -0.64
N ASP A 228 -8.25 -11.59 -0.34
CA ASP A 228 -7.74 -11.77 1.02
C ASP A 228 -7.70 -10.44 1.78
N LEU A 229 -8.88 -9.98 2.20
CA LEU A 229 -9.01 -8.76 3.00
C LEU A 229 -8.27 -8.87 4.35
N LYS A 230 -8.16 -10.08 4.90
CA LYS A 230 -7.54 -10.33 6.20
C LYS A 230 -6.05 -9.98 6.18
N ALA A 231 -5.38 -10.22 5.05
CA ALA A 231 -3.99 -9.79 4.84
C ALA A 231 -3.76 -8.31 5.13
N HIS A 232 -4.77 -7.47 4.85
CA HIS A 232 -4.69 -6.03 4.92
C HIS A 232 -5.36 -5.44 6.18
N GLU A 233 -5.83 -6.28 7.11
CA GLU A 233 -6.67 -5.85 8.24
C GLU A 233 -5.99 -4.79 9.12
N ALA A 234 -4.69 -4.96 9.40
CA ALA A 234 -3.92 -4.01 10.21
C ALA A 234 -3.80 -2.65 9.52
N ALA A 235 -3.44 -2.64 8.25
CA ALA A 235 -3.28 -1.44 7.43
C ALA A 235 -4.61 -0.69 7.24
N LEU A 236 -5.68 -1.43 6.91
CA LEU A 236 -7.04 -0.89 6.78
C LEU A 236 -7.54 -0.29 8.09
N ARG A 237 -7.30 -0.96 9.21
CA ARG A 237 -7.69 -0.47 10.54
C ARG A 237 -6.98 0.84 10.86
N LEU A 238 -5.67 0.90 10.66
CA LEU A 238 -4.90 2.10 10.91
C LEU A 238 -5.40 3.25 10.03
N ARG A 239 -5.62 2.99 8.73
CA ARG A 239 -6.12 4.00 7.79
C ARG A 239 -7.46 4.61 8.20
N VAL A 240 -8.45 3.80 8.62
CA VAL A 240 -9.77 4.33 9.03
C VAL A 240 -9.76 4.95 10.44
N GLN A 241 -8.73 4.67 11.25
CA GLN A 241 -8.56 5.24 12.59
C GLN A 241 -7.71 6.51 12.59
N SER A 242 -6.91 6.73 11.55
CA SER A 242 -6.03 7.89 11.38
C SER A 242 -6.39 8.72 10.12
N PRO A 243 -7.66 9.13 9.92
CA PRO A 243 -8.08 9.84 8.70
C PRO A 243 -7.39 11.21 8.53
N GLY A 244 -6.85 11.79 9.61
CA GLY A 244 -6.13 13.07 9.59
C GLY A 244 -4.78 13.01 8.89
N ARG A 245 -4.16 11.84 8.77
CA ARG A 245 -2.81 11.63 8.20
C ARG A 245 -2.74 11.73 6.67
N GLY A 246 -3.86 11.97 5.99
CA GLY A 246 -3.88 12.18 4.54
C GLY A 246 -3.48 10.96 3.71
N LEU A 247 -3.71 11.00 2.39
CA LEU A 247 -3.43 9.85 1.51
C LEU A 247 -1.93 9.62 1.30
N ALA A 248 -1.16 10.71 1.20
CA ALA A 248 0.24 10.70 0.81
C ALA A 248 1.20 10.54 2.01
N ASP A 249 0.89 9.59 2.88
CA ASP A 249 1.64 9.34 4.12
C ASP A 249 2.95 8.55 3.86
N ASP A 250 3.92 8.67 4.77
CA ASP A 250 5.21 7.98 4.70
C ASP A 250 5.34 6.75 5.62
N SER A 251 4.28 6.34 6.30
CA SER A 251 4.20 5.08 7.06
C SER A 251 3.88 3.88 6.18
N LEU A 252 4.49 2.72 6.49
CA LEU A 252 4.26 1.50 5.71
C LEU A 252 2.79 1.05 5.76
N LEU A 253 2.19 0.97 6.96
CA LEU A 253 0.80 0.53 7.08
C LEU A 253 -0.19 1.55 6.51
N LEU A 254 0.07 2.85 6.61
CA LEU A 254 -0.81 3.86 6.02
C LEU A 254 -0.72 3.86 4.49
N MET A 255 0.45 3.62 3.91
CA MET A 255 0.62 3.45 2.47
C MET A 255 -0.15 2.23 1.95
N GLU A 256 -0.04 1.08 2.64
CA GLU A 256 -0.81 -0.12 2.31
C GLU A 256 -2.32 0.13 2.48
N GLY A 257 -2.73 0.69 3.62
CA GLY A 257 -4.14 0.96 3.93
C GLY A 257 -4.78 2.00 3.02
N ALA A 258 -3.97 2.85 2.38
CA ALA A 258 -4.44 3.75 1.33
C ALA A 258 -5.01 3.00 0.12
N LEU A 259 -4.92 1.67 0.03
CA LEU A 259 -5.68 0.84 -0.92
C LEU A 259 -7.19 1.12 -0.93
N LEU A 260 -7.75 1.64 0.17
CA LEU A 260 -9.15 2.09 0.20
C LEU A 260 -9.45 3.18 -0.83
N TRP A 261 -8.48 4.04 -1.16
CA TRP A 261 -8.66 5.09 -2.16
C TRP A 261 -8.85 4.53 -3.59
N PRO A 262 -7.96 3.70 -4.15
CA PRO A 262 -8.21 3.06 -5.45
C PRO A 262 -9.44 2.13 -5.44
N LEU A 263 -9.74 1.46 -4.31
CA LEU A 263 -10.98 0.69 -4.17
C LEU A 263 -12.22 1.59 -4.30
N PHE A 264 -12.25 2.71 -3.56
CA PHE A 264 -13.29 3.73 -3.65
C PHE A 264 -13.45 4.24 -5.08
N LEU A 265 -12.36 4.63 -5.74
CA LEU A 265 -12.42 5.13 -7.12
C LEU A 265 -13.08 4.11 -8.05
N ALA A 266 -12.69 2.83 -7.96
CA ALA A 266 -13.22 1.77 -8.80
C ALA A 266 -14.70 1.49 -8.52
N GLU A 267 -15.09 1.32 -7.26
CA GLU A 267 -16.47 1.01 -6.89
C GLU A 267 -17.41 2.20 -7.12
N ARG A 268 -16.97 3.42 -6.78
CA ARG A 268 -17.79 4.62 -6.92
C ARG A 268 -18.05 5.00 -8.38
N SER A 269 -17.07 4.80 -9.25
CA SER A 269 -17.22 5.06 -10.69
C SER A 269 -17.90 3.91 -11.44
N GLY A 270 -17.86 2.70 -10.88
CA GLY A 270 -18.23 1.47 -11.59
C GLY A 270 -17.25 1.08 -12.70
N ASP A 271 -16.09 1.76 -12.82
CA ASP A 271 -15.05 1.44 -13.79
C ASP A 271 -13.83 0.81 -13.11
N PRO A 272 -13.60 -0.51 -13.27
CA PRO A 272 -12.43 -1.17 -12.71
C PRO A 272 -11.10 -0.68 -13.32
N ASN A 273 -11.13 0.05 -14.45
CA ASN A 273 -9.94 0.59 -15.09
C ASN A 273 -9.56 2.00 -14.60
N ILE A 274 -10.36 2.67 -13.78
CA ILE A 274 -10.11 4.06 -13.40
C ILE A 274 -8.73 4.25 -12.79
N VAL A 275 -8.29 3.31 -11.94
CA VAL A 275 -6.96 3.32 -11.31
C VAL A 275 -5.86 3.20 -12.36
N ARG A 276 -6.02 2.32 -13.37
CA ARG A 276 -5.08 2.20 -14.48
C ARG A 276 -5.03 3.47 -15.32
N HIS A 277 -6.17 4.13 -15.54
CA HIS A 277 -6.21 5.42 -16.22
C HIS A 277 -5.41 6.49 -15.48
N VAL A 278 -5.43 6.52 -14.14
CA VAL A 278 -4.59 7.44 -13.35
C VAL A 278 -3.10 7.19 -13.65
N TRP A 279 -2.65 5.94 -13.60
CA TRP A 279 -1.26 5.59 -13.95
C TRP A 279 -0.88 5.95 -15.38
N LEU A 280 -1.81 5.83 -16.33
CA LEU A 280 -1.58 6.24 -17.72
C LEU A 280 -1.46 7.77 -17.85
N GLU A 281 -2.28 8.55 -17.16
CA GLU A 281 -2.15 10.01 -17.15
C GLU A 281 -0.83 10.46 -16.49
N MET A 282 -0.42 9.80 -15.40
CA MET A 282 0.90 10.04 -14.80
C MET A 282 2.03 9.77 -15.81
N ALA A 283 1.98 8.63 -16.51
CA ALA A 283 3.02 8.23 -17.45
C ALA A 283 3.07 9.13 -18.71
N THR A 284 1.90 9.53 -19.22
CA THR A 284 1.81 10.29 -20.47
C THR A 284 2.04 11.79 -20.28
N GLN A 285 1.62 12.35 -19.14
CA GLN A 285 1.70 13.79 -18.88
C GLN A 285 2.75 14.18 -17.84
N GLY A 286 3.41 13.22 -17.19
CA GLY A 286 4.36 13.51 -16.12
C GLY A 286 3.70 14.13 -14.89
N LEU A 287 2.43 13.78 -14.63
CA LEU A 287 1.65 14.30 -13.51
C LEU A 287 1.91 13.50 -12.24
N GLU A 288 1.85 14.18 -11.10
CA GLU A 288 1.73 13.53 -9.79
C GLU A 288 0.37 12.86 -9.63
N ALA A 289 0.31 11.82 -8.78
CA ALA A 289 -0.88 10.98 -8.62
C ALA A 289 -2.18 11.77 -8.32
N PRO A 290 -2.20 12.78 -7.42
CA PRO A 290 -3.41 13.58 -7.20
C PRO A 290 -3.88 14.35 -8.44
N ALA A 291 -2.95 14.95 -9.19
CA ALA A 291 -3.28 15.71 -10.40
C ALA A 291 -3.77 14.81 -11.54
N ALA A 292 -3.13 13.65 -11.72
CA ALA A 292 -3.60 12.62 -12.65
C ALA A 292 -4.99 12.09 -12.26
N THR A 293 -5.25 11.92 -10.97
CA THR A 293 -6.56 11.50 -10.45
C THR A 293 -7.64 12.55 -10.73
N ASP A 294 -7.36 13.84 -10.49
CA ASP A 294 -8.29 14.93 -10.83
C ASP A 294 -8.65 14.91 -12.32
N LEU A 295 -7.65 14.75 -13.19
CA LEU A 295 -7.87 14.71 -14.64
C LEU A 295 -8.76 13.54 -15.07
N VAL A 296 -8.55 12.35 -14.48
CA VAL A 296 -9.39 11.17 -14.75
C VAL A 296 -10.81 11.38 -14.21
N LEU A 297 -10.96 11.87 -12.98
CA LEU A 297 -12.27 12.12 -12.35
C LEU A 297 -13.12 13.14 -13.11
N ARG A 298 -12.50 14.13 -13.77
CA ARG A 298 -13.24 15.10 -14.60
C ARG A 298 -14.02 14.44 -15.73
N ARG A 299 -13.61 13.26 -16.20
CA ARG A 299 -14.35 12.45 -17.19
C ARG A 299 -15.67 11.91 -16.63
N TYR A 300 -15.75 11.80 -15.31
CA TYR A 300 -16.92 11.38 -14.54
C TYR A 300 -17.68 12.56 -13.94
N GLY A 301 -17.33 13.80 -14.31
CA GLY A 301 -17.98 15.01 -13.79
C GLY A 301 -17.64 15.34 -12.34
N GLN A 302 -16.55 14.77 -11.79
CA GLN A 302 -16.06 15.05 -10.44
C GLN A 302 -14.67 15.69 -10.48
N THR A 303 -14.34 16.48 -9.47
CA THR A 303 -12.96 16.85 -9.17
C THR A 303 -12.36 15.91 -8.13
N LEU A 304 -11.04 15.95 -7.95
CA LEU A 304 -10.38 15.28 -6.84
C LEU A 304 -10.98 15.70 -5.49
N ALA A 305 -11.31 16.98 -5.32
CA ALA A 305 -11.90 17.49 -4.09
C ALA A 305 -13.30 16.89 -3.84
N ASP A 306 -14.16 16.80 -4.87
CA ASP A 306 -15.49 16.20 -4.75
C ASP A 306 -15.39 14.71 -4.38
N ALA A 307 -14.53 13.97 -5.09
CA ALA A 307 -14.33 12.55 -4.86
C ALA A 307 -13.71 12.29 -3.48
N HIS A 308 -12.80 13.13 -3.01
CA HIS A 308 -12.20 13.00 -1.68
C HIS A 308 -13.21 13.25 -0.56
N ARG A 309 -14.08 14.28 -0.68
CA ARG A 309 -15.17 14.51 0.28
C ARG A 309 -16.10 13.31 0.36
N GLU A 310 -16.45 12.74 -0.79
CA GLU A 310 -17.29 11.55 -0.85
C GLU A 310 -16.58 10.31 -0.25
N PHE A 311 -15.28 10.12 -0.53
CA PHE A 311 -14.48 9.05 0.10
C PHE A 311 -14.45 9.14 1.63
N VAL A 312 -14.30 10.35 2.18
CA VAL A 312 -14.35 10.58 3.62
C VAL A 312 -15.71 10.16 4.20
N ALA A 313 -16.80 10.46 3.49
CA ALA A 313 -18.14 10.03 3.87
C ALA A 313 -18.31 8.50 3.76
N TRP A 314 -17.86 7.87 2.67
CA TRP A 314 -17.89 6.42 2.46
C TRP A 314 -17.20 5.68 3.62
N ASN A 315 -16.09 6.20 4.11
CA ASN A 315 -15.36 5.61 5.24
C ASN A 315 -16.14 5.64 6.56
N GLN A 316 -17.24 6.40 6.68
CA GLN A 316 -18.11 6.35 7.85
C GLN A 316 -19.08 5.14 7.83
N PHE A 317 -19.29 4.54 6.66
CA PHE A 317 -20.20 3.41 6.41
C PHE A 317 -19.45 2.08 6.31
N THR A 318 -18.54 1.84 7.25
CA THR A 318 -17.76 0.60 7.34
C THR A 318 -18.08 -0.18 8.61
N GLY A 319 -17.80 -1.48 8.58
CA GLY A 319 -17.95 -2.39 9.71
C GLY A 319 -19.39 -2.41 10.22
N ASP A 320 -19.59 -2.05 11.48
CA ASP A 320 -20.92 -2.07 12.09
C ASP A 320 -21.88 -1.00 11.54
N ARG A 321 -21.35 0.00 10.81
CA ARG A 321 -22.14 1.06 10.18
C ARG A 321 -22.35 0.85 8.68
N ASP A 322 -21.92 -0.28 8.15
CA ASP A 322 -22.19 -0.63 6.75
C ASP A 322 -23.70 -0.63 6.48
N ASP A 323 -24.09 0.09 5.44
CA ASP A 323 -25.46 0.24 4.97
C ASP A 323 -25.71 -0.50 3.64
N GLY A 324 -24.70 -1.20 3.13
CA GLY A 324 -24.76 -1.97 1.89
C GLY A 324 -24.74 -1.13 0.61
N GLN A 325 -24.39 0.16 0.68
CA GLN A 325 -24.47 1.08 -0.47
C GLN A 325 -23.16 1.78 -0.82
N HIS A 326 -22.15 1.63 0.04
CA HIS A 326 -20.84 2.23 -0.15
C HIS A 326 -19.87 1.15 -0.66
N TYR A 327 -19.04 0.58 0.21
CA TYR A 327 -18.11 -0.47 -0.19
C TYR A 327 -18.82 -1.82 -0.35
N SER A 328 -18.50 -2.57 -1.40
CA SER A 328 -18.98 -3.94 -1.59
C SER A 328 -18.55 -4.88 -0.44
N LEU A 329 -17.42 -4.56 0.19
CA LEU A 329 -16.87 -5.22 1.38
C LEU A 329 -17.13 -4.44 2.67
N GLY A 330 -18.05 -3.47 2.67
CA GLY A 330 -18.28 -2.51 3.76
C GLY A 330 -18.36 -3.15 5.14
N ARG A 331 -19.17 -4.20 5.29
CA ARG A 331 -19.33 -4.96 6.55
C ARG A 331 -18.04 -5.60 7.06
N SER A 332 -17.13 -5.98 6.16
CA SER A 332 -15.86 -6.63 6.48
C SER A 332 -14.72 -5.65 6.73
N LEU A 333 -14.90 -4.37 6.39
CA LEU A 333 -13.94 -3.32 6.69
C LEU A 333 -14.00 -2.93 8.18
N PRO A 334 -12.89 -2.44 8.77
CA PRO A 334 -12.91 -1.94 10.14
C PRO A 334 -13.83 -0.72 10.29
N THR A 335 -14.60 -0.66 11.38
CA THR A 335 -15.47 0.49 11.70
C THR A 335 -14.64 1.74 11.95
N ALA A 336 -14.84 2.81 11.18
CA ALA A 336 -14.12 4.07 11.37
C ALA A 336 -14.36 4.69 12.75
N ALA A 337 -13.33 5.33 13.31
CA ALA A 337 -13.46 6.05 14.56
C ALA A 337 -14.31 7.32 14.34
N LEU A 338 -15.29 7.56 15.23
CA LEU A 338 -16.14 8.74 15.18
C LEU A 338 -16.24 9.36 16.57
N SER A 339 -15.53 10.47 16.77
CA SER A 339 -15.53 11.22 18.03
C SER A 339 -16.84 11.99 18.18
N ALA A 340 -17.39 12.09 19.38
CA ALA A 340 -18.50 13.00 19.62
C ALA A 340 -17.98 14.44 19.67
N ALA A 341 -18.68 15.37 19.02
CA ALA A 341 -18.53 16.78 19.34
C ALA A 341 -18.99 17.01 20.79
N GLY A 342 -18.36 17.98 21.47
CA GLY A 342 -18.77 18.37 22.83
C GLY A 342 -20.24 18.81 22.88
N PRO A 343 -20.87 18.90 24.06
CA PRO A 343 -22.29 19.22 24.19
C PRO A 343 -22.62 20.72 24.00
N GLN A 344 -21.62 21.57 23.83
CA GLN A 344 -21.77 23.02 23.78
C GLN A 344 -22.15 23.47 22.36
N VAL A 345 -23.10 24.41 22.26
CA VAL A 345 -23.53 25.04 21.00
C VAL A 345 -23.18 26.54 21.06
N PRO A 346 -22.52 27.13 20.03
CA PRO A 346 -22.05 26.48 18.81
C PRO A 346 -21.01 25.39 19.10
N PHE A 347 -21.01 24.33 18.30
CA PHE A 347 -20.06 23.23 18.48
C PHE A 347 -18.65 23.73 18.17
N GLN A 348 -17.79 23.77 19.19
CA GLN A 348 -16.37 24.01 19.02
C GLN A 348 -15.68 22.68 18.71
N ILE A 349 -15.16 22.55 17.50
CA ILE A 349 -14.45 21.37 17.03
C ILE A 349 -12.96 21.70 16.97
N GLU A 350 -12.21 21.10 17.89
CA GLU A 350 -10.75 21.12 17.86
C GLU A 350 -10.24 19.73 17.47
N THR A 351 -9.35 19.69 16.47
CA THR A 351 -8.66 18.46 16.10
C THR A 351 -7.46 18.30 17.03
N PRO A 352 -7.28 17.12 17.65
CA PRO A 352 -6.17 16.92 18.58
C PRO A 352 -4.81 17.01 17.89
N ASP A 353 -4.76 16.66 16.60
CA ASP A 353 -3.58 16.67 15.76
C ASP A 353 -3.87 17.48 14.47
N PRO A 354 -2.84 18.03 13.80
CA PRO A 354 -2.99 18.66 12.49
C PRO A 354 -3.58 17.71 11.45
N ILE A 355 -4.43 18.23 10.57
CA ILE A 355 -4.92 17.49 9.41
C ILE A 355 -3.97 17.72 8.24
N GLU A 356 -3.38 16.63 7.73
CA GLU A 356 -2.49 16.64 6.58
C GLU A 356 -3.26 16.85 5.26
N PRO A 357 -2.59 17.23 4.15
CA PRO A 357 -3.24 17.32 2.85
C PRO A 357 -3.98 16.04 2.46
N LEU A 358 -5.22 16.19 1.98
CA LEU A 358 -6.13 15.06 1.71
C LEU A 358 -6.41 14.20 2.96
N GLY A 359 -6.25 14.75 4.16
CA GLY A 359 -6.72 14.20 5.41
C GLY A 359 -8.12 14.70 5.76
N SER A 360 -8.70 14.14 6.83
CA SER A 360 -10.01 14.53 7.33
C SER A 360 -10.17 14.23 8.81
N ALA A 361 -11.15 14.88 9.44
CA ALA A 361 -11.64 14.53 10.75
C ALA A 361 -13.17 14.49 10.71
N ALA A 362 -13.76 13.50 11.38
CA ALA A 362 -15.20 13.33 11.44
C ALA A 362 -15.66 13.37 12.90
N TYR A 363 -16.75 14.11 13.14
CA TYR A 363 -17.34 14.27 14.46
C TYR A 363 -18.83 13.97 14.41
N ARG A 364 -19.31 13.17 15.36
CA ARG A 364 -20.73 12.96 15.61
C ARG A 364 -21.27 14.14 16.39
N LEU A 365 -22.28 14.80 15.84
CA LEU A 365 -23.01 15.84 16.54
C LEU A 365 -24.13 15.19 17.38
N PRO A 366 -24.12 15.34 18.72
CA PRO A 366 -25.19 14.80 19.55
C PRO A 366 -26.47 15.62 19.32
N GLY A 367 -27.49 15.00 18.72
CA GLY A 367 -28.82 15.58 18.64
C GLY A 367 -29.59 15.37 19.95
N ASP A 368 -30.31 16.40 20.41
CA ASP A 368 -31.25 16.33 21.55
C ASP A 368 -32.72 16.20 21.10
N GLY A 369 -32.94 15.98 19.80
CA GLY A 369 -34.26 15.86 19.19
C GLY A 369 -34.98 17.19 18.95
N ARG A 370 -34.38 18.33 19.31
CA ARG A 370 -34.94 19.65 19.02
C ARG A 370 -34.79 20.00 17.55
N ARG A 371 -35.75 20.79 17.04
CA ARG A 371 -35.69 21.40 15.71
C ARG A 371 -35.10 22.79 15.84
N GLY A 372 -34.26 23.18 14.89
CA GLY A 372 -33.65 24.51 14.89
C GLY A 372 -32.60 24.65 13.79
N THR A 373 -31.89 25.76 13.85
CA THR A 373 -30.67 26.01 13.08
C THR A 373 -29.46 25.48 13.83
N LEU A 374 -28.41 25.17 13.07
CA LEU A 374 -27.16 24.68 13.60
C LEU A 374 -26.03 25.53 13.03
N ASP A 375 -25.36 26.25 13.91
CA ASP A 375 -24.24 27.12 13.56
C ASP A 375 -22.93 26.42 13.95
N PHE A 376 -21.98 26.44 13.03
CA PHE A 376 -20.64 25.87 13.22
C PHE A 376 -19.60 26.94 12.91
N GLU A 377 -18.52 26.93 13.70
CA GLU A 377 -17.32 27.71 13.41
C GLU A 377 -16.17 26.72 13.24
N VAL A 378 -15.56 26.74 12.05
CA VAL A 378 -14.38 25.92 11.76
C VAL A 378 -13.20 26.86 11.61
N SER A 379 -12.32 26.81 12.60
CA SER A 379 -11.03 27.53 12.57
C SER A 379 -9.96 26.60 12.02
N ALA A 380 -9.25 27.04 10.99
CA ALA A 380 -8.13 26.30 10.43
C ALA A 380 -6.95 27.25 10.16
N GLU A 381 -5.75 26.80 10.51
CA GLU A 381 -4.51 27.51 10.20
C GLU A 381 -3.84 26.89 8.97
N GLY A 382 -3.89 27.60 7.85
CA GLY A 382 -3.30 27.14 6.59
C GLY A 382 -4.20 26.20 5.77
N GLY A 383 -3.80 25.96 4.52
CA GLY A 383 -4.54 25.13 3.58
C GLY A 383 -5.84 25.75 3.05
N ARG A 384 -6.69 24.91 2.47
CA ARG A 384 -8.06 25.25 2.02
C ARG A 384 -9.02 24.27 2.69
N PRO A 385 -9.42 24.52 3.95
CA PRO A 385 -10.32 23.62 4.66
C PRO A 385 -11.66 23.53 3.93
N ALA A 386 -12.28 22.37 4.01
CA ALA A 386 -13.64 22.15 3.56
C ALA A 386 -14.39 21.40 4.66
N ALA A 387 -15.66 21.73 4.84
CA ALA A 387 -16.52 21.08 5.81
C ALA A 387 -17.77 20.53 5.11
N ASP A 388 -18.23 19.37 5.59
CA ASP A 388 -19.44 18.69 5.14
C ASP A 388 -20.27 18.29 6.36
N LEU A 389 -21.60 18.34 6.21
CA LEU A 389 -22.54 17.76 7.15
C LEU A 389 -23.15 16.50 6.54
N LEU A 390 -22.89 15.36 7.17
CA LEU A 390 -23.55 14.09 6.84
C LEU A 390 -24.81 13.93 7.70
N ILE A 391 -25.98 14.04 7.07
CA ILE A 391 -27.28 14.06 7.75
C ILE A 391 -27.94 12.69 7.66
N PHE A 392 -28.34 12.16 8.82
CA PHE A 392 -29.15 10.95 8.95
C PHE A 392 -30.59 11.33 9.30
N TYR A 393 -31.57 10.83 8.55
CA TYR A 393 -32.99 11.08 8.82
C TYR A 393 -33.56 10.04 9.79
N HIS A 394 -34.17 10.51 10.88
CA HIS A 394 -34.81 9.60 11.84
C HIS A 394 -36.12 9.05 11.27
N GLY A 395 -36.24 7.72 11.17
CA GLY A 395 -37.48 7.03 10.79
C GLY A 395 -37.80 6.98 9.28
N GLY A 396 -36.85 7.33 8.40
CA GLY A 396 -37.03 7.29 6.94
C GLY A 396 -36.09 6.30 6.25
N THR A 397 -36.55 5.68 5.17
CA THR A 397 -35.75 4.90 4.20
C THR A 397 -34.87 5.80 3.30
N GLY A 398 -34.60 7.04 3.74
CA GLY A 398 -33.87 8.03 2.95
C GLY A 398 -32.37 7.79 3.05
N GLN A 399 -31.66 7.95 1.93
CA GLN A 399 -30.21 7.91 1.92
C GLN A 399 -29.62 9.01 2.81
N PRO A 400 -28.51 8.74 3.51
CA PRO A 400 -27.73 9.79 4.16
C PRO A 400 -27.43 10.92 3.16
N LEU A 401 -27.57 12.16 3.59
CA LEU A 401 -27.32 13.33 2.74
C LEU A 401 -26.01 13.99 3.14
N LEU A 402 -25.08 14.10 2.20
CA LEU A 402 -23.86 14.90 2.36
C LEU A 402 -24.14 16.34 1.90
N VAL A 403 -24.03 17.30 2.81
CA VAL A 403 -24.28 18.72 2.56
C VAL A 403 -22.99 19.51 2.74
N PRO A 404 -22.44 20.14 1.68
CA PRO A 404 -21.33 21.06 1.82
C PRO A 404 -21.66 22.23 2.74
N VAL A 405 -20.80 22.48 3.72
CA VAL A 405 -20.82 23.72 4.51
C VAL A 405 -20.01 24.77 3.74
N VAL A 406 -20.68 25.86 3.36
CA VAL A 406 -20.13 26.96 2.54
C VAL A 406 -19.57 28.06 3.42
#